data_AF-A0A257GFW1-F1
#
_entry.id   AF-A0A257GFW1-F1
#
_cell.length_a   1.000
_cell.length_b   1.000
_cell.length_c   1.000
_cell.angle_alpha   90.00
_cell.angle_beta   90.00
_cell.angle_gamma   90.00
#
_symmetry.space_group_name_H-M   'P 1'
#
loop_
_entity.id
_entity.type
_entity.pdbx_description
1 polymer ?
#
loop_
_entity_poly.entity_id
_entity_poly.type
_entity_poly.pdbx_seq_one_letter_code
_entity_poly.pdbx_strand_id
1 'polypeptide(L)'
;MSRPKCLQTYVSDELATRARAAAAASGLAVSEWLRTLIVRACDNDLSAASDRSVLIKLYRQSLFTMVGVDALLAGHSDHALRERVHTVFADRCRAAALSESTDEGSSHEA
;
A
#
# COMPACT_ATOMS: atom_id res chain seq x y z
N MET A 1 0.20 -7.56 -39.95
CA MET A 1 -0.37 -7.63 -38.59
C MET A 1 -1.16 -8.91 -38.45
N SER A 2 -0.91 -9.73 -37.42
CA SER A 2 -1.64 -10.98 -37.20
C SER A 2 -3.08 -10.70 -36.75
N ARG A 3 -4.04 -11.51 -37.19
CA ARG A 3 -5.43 -11.39 -36.76
C ARG A 3 -5.55 -11.55 -35.23
N PRO A 4 -6.41 -10.77 -34.54
CA PRO A 4 -6.69 -10.95 -33.13
C PRO A 4 -7.19 -12.38 -32.83
N LYS A 5 -6.74 -12.97 -31.73
CA LYS A 5 -7.25 -14.25 -31.23
C LYS A 5 -8.26 -14.01 -30.11
N CYS A 6 -9.37 -14.75 -30.12
CA CYS A 6 -10.37 -14.68 -29.07
C CYS A 6 -9.96 -15.58 -27.90
N LEU A 7 -9.98 -15.04 -26.68
CA LEU A 7 -9.89 -15.81 -25.45
C LEU A 7 -11.32 -16.01 -24.95
N GLN A 8 -11.82 -17.25 -25.01
CA GLN A 8 -13.17 -17.59 -24.58
C GLN A 8 -13.12 -18.12 -23.15
N THR A 9 -13.93 -17.53 -22.26
CA THR A 9 -14.13 -18.03 -20.90
C THR A 9 -15.58 -17.82 -20.48
N TYR A 10 -16.13 -18.78 -19.75
CA TYR A 10 -17.43 -18.66 -19.11
C TYR A 10 -17.25 -18.13 -17.69
N VAL A 11 -18.10 -17.19 -17.29
CA VAL A 11 -18.10 -16.61 -15.95
C VAL A 11 -19.50 -16.71 -15.36
N SER A 12 -19.60 -16.68 -14.03
CA SER A 12 -20.90 -16.58 -13.36
C SER A 12 -21.59 -15.25 -13.69
N ASP A 13 -22.92 -15.22 -13.56
CA ASP A 13 -23.70 -13.98 -13.75
C ASP A 13 -23.28 -12.86 -12.80
N GLU A 14 -22.91 -13.21 -11.56
CA GLU A 14 -22.39 -12.26 -10.58
C GLU A 14 -21.10 -11.61 -11.08
N LEU A 15 -20.15 -12.41 -11.58
CA LEU A 15 -18.88 -11.90 -12.10
C LEU A 15 -19.08 -11.08 -13.38
N ALA A 16 -19.98 -11.51 -14.27
CA ALA A 16 -20.33 -10.75 -15.47
C ALA A 16 -20.91 -9.37 -15.11
N THR A 17 -21.77 -9.30 -14.10
CA THR A 17 -22.38 -8.06 -13.63
C THR A 17 -21.34 -7.13 -13.02
N ARG A 18 -20.46 -7.66 -12.16
CA ARG A 18 -19.34 -6.89 -11.58
C ARG A 18 -18.38 -6.37 -12.65
N ALA A 19 -18.04 -7.19 -13.65
CA ALA A 19 -17.18 -6.78 -14.75
C ALA A 19 -17.80 -5.66 -15.60
N ARG A 20 -19.11 -5.72 -15.87
CA ARG A 20 -19.84 -4.64 -16.56
C ARG A 20 -19.83 -3.35 -15.77
N ALA A 21 -20.09 -3.42 -14.47
CA ALA A 21 -20.07 -2.24 -13.59
C ALA A 21 -18.68 -1.60 -13.54
N ALA A 22 -17.61 -2.40 -13.41
CA ALA A 22 -16.24 -1.92 -13.38
C ALA A 22 -15.79 -1.27 -14.71
N ALA A 23 -16.19 -1.86 -15.85
CA ALA A 23 -15.94 -1.29 -17.16
C ALA A 23 -16.66 0.07 -17.33
N ALA A 24 -17.93 0.15 -16.93
CA ALA A 24 -18.71 1.39 -16.97
C ALA A 24 -18.10 2.48 -16.07
N ALA A 25 -17.66 2.14 -14.86
CA ALA A 25 -16.97 3.06 -13.96
C ALA A 25 -15.65 3.59 -14.54
N SER A 26 -15.02 2.83 -15.43
CA SER A 26 -13.80 3.23 -16.14
C SER A 26 -14.09 3.97 -17.46
N GLY A 27 -15.36 4.14 -17.85
CA GLY A 27 -15.75 4.72 -19.14
C GLY A 27 -15.41 3.86 -20.35
N LEU A 28 -15.21 2.54 -20.17
CA LEU A 28 -14.76 1.62 -21.21
C LEU A 28 -15.82 0.58 -21.56
N ALA A 29 -15.76 0.07 -22.79
CA ALA A 29 -16.45 -1.16 -23.16
C ALA A 29 -15.85 -2.35 -22.40
N VAL A 30 -16.66 -3.35 -22.05
CA VAL A 30 -16.22 -4.54 -21.30
C VAL A 30 -15.05 -5.27 -21.98
N SER A 31 -15.08 -5.36 -23.32
CA SER A 31 -14.01 -6.00 -24.09
C SER A 31 -12.69 -5.24 -23.99
N GLU A 32 -12.73 -3.91 -23.95
CA GLU A 32 -11.54 -3.07 -23.82
C GLU A 32 -10.98 -3.08 -22.40
N TRP A 33 -11.88 -3.05 -21.41
CA TRP A 33 -11.53 -3.18 -20.01
C TRP A 33 -10.85 -4.53 -19.73
N LEU A 34 -11.40 -5.64 -20.26
CA LEU A 34 -10.79 -6.97 -20.15
C LEU A 34 -9.43 -7.06 -20.86
N ARG A 35 -9.28 -6.50 -22.07
CA ARG A 35 -7.97 -6.44 -22.75
C ARG A 35 -6.94 -5.72 -21.90
N THR A 36 -7.31 -4.58 -21.32
CA THR A 36 -6.42 -3.79 -20.47
C THR A 36 -5.97 -4.59 -19.24
N LEU A 37 -6.90 -5.29 -18.60
CA LEU A 37 -6.58 -6.15 -17.46
C LEU A 37 -5.68 -7.32 -17.84
N ILE A 38 -5.92 -7.97 -18.98
CA ILE A 38 -5.08 -9.07 -19.47
C ILE A 38 -3.67 -8.59 -19.76
N VAL A 39 -3.52 -7.44 -20.42
CA VAL A 39 -2.21 -6.81 -20.66
C VAL A 39 -1.49 -6.56 -19.33
N ARG A 40 -2.14 -5.89 -18.38
CA ARG A 40 -1.57 -5.64 -17.05
C ARG A 40 -1.22 -6.93 -16.30
N ALA A 41 -2.03 -7.98 -16.45
CA ALA A 41 -1.75 -9.27 -15.83
C ALA A 41 -0.49 -9.92 -16.41
N CYS A 42 -0.36 -9.90 -17.73
CA CYS A 42 0.78 -10.46 -18.45
C CYS A 42 2.06 -9.66 -18.22
N ASP A 43 1.94 -8.34 -18.08
CA ASP A 43 3.07 -7.42 -17.87
C ASP A 43 3.50 -7.34 -16.39
N ASN A 44 2.91 -8.15 -15.49
CA ASN A 44 3.09 -8.10 -14.03
C ASN A 44 2.68 -6.76 -13.37
N ASP A 45 1.90 -5.94 -14.06
CA ASP A 45 1.31 -4.69 -13.57
C ASP A 45 0.09 -4.89 -12.64
N LEU A 46 -0.39 -6.12 -12.46
CA LEU A 46 -1.36 -6.46 -11.39
C LEU A 46 -0.65 -6.56 -10.03
N SER A 47 -0.08 -5.43 -9.60
CA SER A 47 0.67 -5.19 -8.37
C SER A 47 -0.14 -5.35 -7.06
N ALA A 48 -1.22 -6.14 -6.99
CA ALA A 48 -1.79 -6.48 -5.68
C ALA A 48 -0.78 -7.27 -4.81
N ALA A 49 0.12 -8.03 -5.44
CA ALA A 49 1.25 -8.69 -4.77
C ALA A 49 2.50 -7.78 -4.64
N SER A 50 2.69 -6.84 -5.57
CA SER A 50 3.81 -5.90 -5.50
C SER A 50 3.59 -4.82 -4.45
N ASP A 51 2.35 -4.38 -4.20
CA ASP A 51 2.03 -3.42 -3.12
C ASP A 51 2.44 -3.96 -1.75
N ARG A 52 2.17 -5.23 -1.45
CA ARG A 52 2.60 -5.84 -0.18
C ARG A 52 4.13 -5.96 -0.10
N SER A 53 4.80 -6.32 -1.19
CA SER A 53 6.26 -6.44 -1.21
C SER A 53 6.96 -5.08 -1.11
N VAL A 54 6.38 -4.04 -1.72
CA VAL A 54 6.83 -2.65 -1.67
C VAL A 54 6.56 -2.09 -0.28
N LEU A 55 5.38 -2.34 0.31
CA LEU A 55 5.05 -1.95 1.68
C LEU A 55 6.02 -2.60 2.68
N ILE A 56 6.35 -3.88 2.51
CA ILE A 56 7.34 -4.57 3.35
C ILE A 56 8.74 -3.94 3.19
N LYS A 57 9.16 -3.60 1.97
CA LYS A 57 10.45 -2.93 1.73
C LYS A 57 10.48 -1.53 2.34
N LEU A 58 9.42 -0.74 2.15
CA LEU A 58 9.28 0.58 2.73
C LEU A 58 9.25 0.52 4.27
N TYR A 59 8.57 -0.47 4.83
CA TYR A 59 8.53 -0.71 6.27
C TYR A 59 9.91 -1.06 6.82
N ARG A 60 10.64 -1.98 6.18
CA ARG A 60 12.03 -2.31 6.57
C ARG A 60 12.96 -1.10 6.48
N GLN A 61 12.83 -0.30 5.43
CA GLN A 61 13.62 0.93 5.29
C GLN A 61 13.27 1.97 6.35
N SER A 62 11.98 2.11 6.69
CA SER A 62 11.51 3.00 7.74
C SER A 62 12.06 2.60 9.10
N LEU A 63 12.01 1.31 9.45
CA LEU A 63 12.60 0.77 10.68
C LEU A 63 14.11 1.02 10.75
N PHE A 64 14.84 0.76 9.66
CA PHE A 64 16.27 1.04 9.62
C PHE A 64 16.56 2.53 9.83
N THR A 65 15.77 3.40 9.20
CA THR A 65 15.92 4.87 9.34
C THR A 65 15.64 5.32 10.78
N MET A 66 14.59 4.78 11.41
CA MET A 66 14.26 5.08 12.81
C MET A 66 15.41 4.70 13.74
N VAL A 67 15.91 3.46 13.64
CA VAL A 67 17.05 2.97 14.44
C VAL A 67 18.31 3.79 14.17
N GLY A 68 18.58 4.13 12.90
CA GLY A 68 19.74 4.93 12.52
C GLY A 68 19.69 6.35 13.10
N VAL A 69 18.53 7.01 13.05
CA VAL A 69 18.34 8.34 13.65
C VAL A 69 18.47 8.28 15.16
N ASP A 70 17.90 7.27 15.82
CA ASP A 70 18.03 7.09 17.27
C ASP A 70 19.49 6.87 17.69
N ALA A 71 20.25 6.07 16.93
CA ALA A 71 21.67 5.88 17.18
C ALA A 71 22.48 7.18 17.02
N LEU A 72 22.17 8.00 16.01
CA LEU A 72 22.80 9.29 15.80
C LEU A 72 22.47 10.28 16.93
N LEU A 73 21.22 10.32 17.39
CA LEU A 73 20.79 11.18 18.50
C LEU A 73 21.41 10.73 19.83
N ALA A 74 21.55 9.42 20.05
CA ALA A 74 22.17 8.87 21.26
C ALA A 74 23.68 9.17 21.34
N GLY A 75 24.37 9.22 20.19
CA GLY A 75 25.80 9.57 20.11
C GLY A 75 26.08 11.08 20.11
N HIS A 76 25.04 11.92 20.13
CA HIS A 76 25.20 13.37 20.05
C HIS A 76 25.64 13.96 21.40
N SER A 77 26.49 14.99 21.37
CA SER A 77 27.03 15.64 22.59
C SER A 77 25.98 16.38 23.41
N ASP A 78 24.88 16.77 22.78
CA ASP A 78 23.69 17.33 23.45
C ASP A 78 22.69 16.21 23.75
N HIS A 79 22.71 15.73 24.99
CA HIS A 79 21.85 14.64 25.45
C HIS A 79 20.36 15.01 25.51
N ALA A 80 20.02 16.30 25.56
CA ALA A 80 18.63 16.77 25.55
C ALA A 80 18.07 16.90 24.11
N LEU A 81 18.92 16.81 23.08
CA LEU A 81 18.48 16.92 21.69
C LEU A 81 17.49 15.81 21.31
N ARG A 82 17.73 14.59 21.79
CA ARG A 82 16.86 13.44 21.52
C ARG A 82 15.43 13.70 21.96
N GLU A 83 15.24 14.14 23.20
CA GLU A 83 13.90 14.43 23.74
C GLU A 83 13.19 15.52 22.93
N ARG A 84 13.90 16.62 22.60
CA ARG A 84 13.32 17.71 21.80
C ARG A 84 12.88 17.24 20.41
N VAL A 85 13.66 16.37 19.76
CA VAL A 85 13.31 15.82 18.44
C VAL A 85 12.05 14.95 18.53
N HIS A 86 11.91 14.10 19.56
CA HIS A 86 10.70 13.32 19.75
C HIS A 86 9.47 14.19 20.04
N THR A 87 9.61 15.26 20.85
CA THR A 87 8.50 16.21 21.09
C THR A 87 8.04 16.88 19.80
N VAL A 88 8.97 17.42 19.00
CA VAL A 88 8.65 18.06 17.72
C VAL A 88 8.05 17.06 16.72
N PHE A 89 8.53 15.81 16.71
CA PHE A 89 7.96 14.75 15.88
C PHE A 89 6.51 14.45 16.26
N ALA A 90 6.21 14.28 17.56
CA ALA A 90 4.86 14.05 18.06
C ALA A 90 3.91 15.21 17.69
N ASP A 91 4.37 16.45 17.81
CA ASP A 91 3.59 17.64 17.42
C ASP A 91 3.26 17.64 15.93
N ARG A 92 4.23 17.28 15.08
CA ARG A 92 4.03 17.18 13.62
C ARG A 92 3.10 16.04 13.23
N CYS A 93 3.18 14.90 13.89
CA CYS A 93 2.26 13.77 13.66
C CYS A 93 0.82 14.14 14.03
N ARG A 94 0.63 14.84 15.16
CA ARG A 94 -0.68 15.37 15.55
C ARG A 94 -1.22 16.38 14.53
N ALA A 95 -0.38 17.31 14.08
CA ALA A 95 -0.76 18.31 13.07
C ALA A 95 -1.11 17.68 11.70
N ALA A 96 -0.49 16.56 11.35
CA ALA A 96 -0.73 15.83 10.11
C ALA A 96 -1.91 14.83 10.19
N ALA A 97 -2.63 14.77 11.32
CA ALA A 97 -3.67 13.77 11.58
C ALA A 97 -3.19 12.30 11.44
N LEU A 98 -1.91 12.06 11.69
CA LEU A 98 -1.28 10.73 11.69
C LEU A 98 -1.27 10.11 13.11
N SER A 99 -2.19 10.52 14.00
CA SER A 99 -2.16 10.08 15.40
C SER A 99 -2.46 8.59 15.53
N GLU A 100 -1.76 7.93 16.44
CA GLU A 100 -1.88 6.51 16.76
C GLU A 100 -3.34 6.10 16.98
N SER A 101 -3.81 5.12 16.20
CA SER A 101 -4.79 4.17 16.72
C SER A 101 -4.04 3.26 17.70
N THR A 102 -3.84 3.72 18.93
CA THR A 102 -3.45 2.84 20.03
C THR A 102 -4.67 2.00 20.39
N ASP A 103 -4.90 0.95 19.62
CA ASP A 103 -5.67 -0.22 20.06
C ASP A 103 -4.69 -1.38 20.20
N GLU A 104 -3.73 -1.22 21.11
CA GLU A 104 -3.05 -2.37 21.69
C GLU A 104 -4.05 -3.05 22.63
N GLY A 105 -4.62 -4.15 22.14
CA GLY A 105 -5.54 -5.01 22.87
C GLY A 105 -4.98 -5.37 24.25
N SER A 106 -5.64 -4.85 25.28
CA SER A 106 -5.54 -5.33 26.65
C SER A 106 -6.14 -6.74 26.74
N SER A 107 -5.32 -7.76 26.46
CA SER A 107 -5.57 -9.12 26.95
C SER A 107 -4.95 -9.24 28.35
N HIS A 108 -5.71 -8.85 29.36
CA HIS A 108 -5.40 -9.13 30.75
C HIS A 108 -5.91 -10.55 31.06
N GLU A 109 -5.01 -11.53 31.07
CA GLU A 109 -5.24 -12.79 31.79
C GLU A 109 -4.76 -12.59 33.24
N ALA A 110 -5.71 -12.69 34.18
CA ALA A 110 -5.49 -12.96 35.60
C ALA A 110 -6.71 -13.71 36.14
#